data_AF-A0A820F6I4-F1
#
_entry.id   AF-A0A820F6I4-F1
#
_cell.length_a   1.000
_cell.length_b   1.000
_cell.length_c   1.000
_cell.angle_alpha   90.00
_cell.angle_beta   90.00
_cell.angle_gamma   90.00
#
_symmetry.space_group_name_H-M   'P 1'
#
loop_
_entity.id
_entity.type
_entity.pdbx_description
1 polymer ?
#
loop_
_entity_poly.entity_id
_entity_poly.type
_entity_poly.pdbx_seq_one_letter_code
_entity_poly.pdbx_strand_id
1 'polypeptide(L)'
;MVSDVASYCEDFLQPLGSKTAFLTVEKFVNTIESAEDLIKQTKIKYGVLRGGSTEQFFRESTIPTYQTIWKHMSSNSDVFVKSNQHGIDRVKAESFAFFMESTSIEYTVQRECNLTQIGGLLDNKGYGIGLPEGSPHRERFSEIILELEEKG
;
A
#
# COMPACT_ATOMS: atom_id res chain seq x y z
N MET A 1 7.24 30.24 9.61
CA MET A 1 8.26 29.52 8.82
C MET A 1 8.43 28.18 9.51
N VAL A 2 7.54 27.20 9.31
CA VAL A 2 7.13 26.57 8.05
C VAL A 2 5.61 26.36 8.00
N SER A 3 4.95 27.22 7.24
CA SER A 3 3.83 26.83 6.38
C SER A 3 4.34 25.85 5.31
N ASP A 4 3.44 25.15 4.62
CA ASP A 4 3.72 24.37 3.39
C ASP A 4 3.96 22.86 3.52
N VAL A 5 2.98 22.14 4.08
CA VAL A 5 2.77 20.73 3.71
C VAL A 5 1.39 20.51 3.09
N ALA A 6 0.38 21.30 3.46
CA ALA A 6 -0.97 21.22 2.92
C ALA A 6 -1.16 21.86 1.53
N SER A 7 -0.24 22.73 1.07
CA SER A 7 -0.44 23.53 -0.15
C SER A 7 -0.13 22.80 -1.47
N TYR A 8 0.55 21.64 -1.47
CA TYR A 8 1.08 21.06 -2.71
C TYR A 8 0.18 20.05 -3.43
N CYS A 9 -0.88 19.53 -2.79
CA CYS A 9 -1.86 18.65 -3.45
C CYS A 9 -3.21 19.32 -3.76
N GLU A 10 -3.49 20.52 -3.24
CA GLU A 10 -4.81 21.17 -3.32
C GLU A 10 -4.91 22.34 -4.31
N ASP A 11 -3.92 22.59 -5.18
CA ASP A 11 -4.06 23.62 -6.23
C ASP A 11 -4.90 23.17 -7.45
N PHE A 12 -5.53 21.98 -7.40
CA PHE A 12 -6.35 21.52 -8.52
C PHE A 12 -7.58 20.71 -8.12
N LEU A 13 -8.40 21.19 -7.18
CA LEU A 13 -9.83 20.85 -7.18
C LEU A 13 -10.60 21.70 -6.16
N GLN A 14 -11.06 22.89 -6.56
CA GLN A 14 -12.46 23.32 -6.38
C GLN A 14 -12.83 24.36 -7.45
N PRO A 15 -13.99 24.22 -8.13
CA PRO A 15 -15.11 25.04 -7.68
C PRO A 15 -16.42 24.26 -7.49
N LEU A 16 -17.10 24.60 -6.39
CA LEU A 16 -18.55 24.67 -6.16
C LEU A 16 -19.44 24.14 -7.30
N GLY A 17 -19.96 22.92 -7.16
CA GLY A 17 -20.99 22.39 -8.06
C GLY A 17 -21.35 20.94 -7.76
N SER A 18 -22.63 20.67 -7.57
CA SER A 18 -23.14 19.33 -7.28
C SER A 18 -22.82 18.34 -8.41
N LYS A 19 -22.40 17.12 -8.04
CA LYS A 19 -22.26 15.89 -8.85
C LYS A 19 -20.97 15.74 -9.70
N THR A 20 -20.10 14.83 -9.21
CA THR A 20 -19.20 13.89 -9.95
C THR A 20 -17.92 14.38 -10.65
N ALA A 21 -16.92 13.47 -10.66
CA ALA A 21 -15.66 13.34 -11.45
C ALA A 21 -14.40 14.06 -10.91
N PHE A 22 -13.13 13.60 -11.05
CA PHE A 22 -12.45 12.33 -11.42
C PHE A 22 -10.91 12.61 -11.35
N LEU A 23 -10.02 11.64 -11.07
CA LEU A 23 -8.56 11.80 -11.26
C LEU A 23 -7.92 10.53 -11.84
N THR A 24 -7.65 10.49 -13.16
CA THR A 24 -6.63 9.62 -13.77
C THR A 24 -5.59 10.41 -14.55
N VAL A 25 -4.45 9.78 -14.84
CA VAL A 25 -3.75 9.90 -16.14
C VAL A 25 -4.70 9.51 -17.30
N GLU A 26 -5.69 10.34 -17.63
CA GLU A 26 -6.75 10.28 -18.67
C GLU A 26 -7.31 8.92 -19.21
N LYS A 27 -6.92 7.73 -18.72
CA LYS A 27 -7.24 6.45 -19.39
C LYS A 27 -7.51 5.23 -18.50
N PHE A 28 -7.43 5.32 -17.17
CA PHE A 28 -7.56 4.10 -16.33
C PHE A 28 -8.33 4.17 -14.98
N VAL A 29 -8.81 5.31 -14.46
CA VAL A 29 -9.35 5.38 -13.07
C VAL A 29 -10.83 4.99 -12.97
N ASN A 30 -11.35 4.26 -13.95
CA ASN A 30 -12.77 3.87 -13.94
C ASN A 30 -13.03 2.35 -13.81
N THR A 31 -12.03 1.52 -13.51
CA THR A 31 -12.25 0.06 -13.59
C THR A 31 -11.88 -0.77 -12.36
N ILE A 32 -11.10 -0.26 -11.41
CA ILE A 32 -10.69 -1.04 -10.23
C ILE A 32 -10.78 -0.19 -8.98
N GLU A 33 -11.69 -0.55 -8.08
CA GLU A 33 -11.87 0.10 -6.77
C GLU A 33 -11.44 -0.82 -5.62
N SER A 34 -11.33 -2.13 -5.89
CA SER A 34 -11.13 -3.16 -4.86
C SER A 34 -10.21 -4.29 -5.31
N ALA A 35 -9.71 -5.07 -4.34
CA ALA A 35 -8.97 -6.30 -4.60
C ALA A 35 -9.83 -7.34 -5.34
N GLU A 36 -11.14 -7.32 -5.12
CA GLU A 36 -12.13 -8.13 -5.82
C GLU A 36 -12.22 -7.80 -7.30
N ASP A 37 -12.01 -6.55 -7.69
CA ASP A 37 -12.04 -6.17 -9.10
C ASP A 37 -10.76 -6.59 -9.81
N LEU A 38 -9.62 -6.63 -9.11
CA LEU A 38 -8.36 -7.15 -9.64
C LEU A 38 -8.47 -8.62 -10.05
N ILE A 39 -9.22 -9.45 -9.32
CA ILE A 39 -9.38 -10.88 -9.64
C ILE A 39 -10.42 -11.16 -10.74
N LYS A 40 -11.34 -10.23 -11.00
CA LYS A 40 -12.37 -10.37 -12.06
C LYS A 40 -11.81 -10.09 -13.46
N GLN A 41 -10.60 -9.55 -13.53
CA GLN A 41 -9.98 -9.07 -14.77
C GLN A 41 -8.57 -9.65 -14.92
N THR A 42 -8.04 -9.59 -16.15
CA THR A 42 -6.69 -10.12 -16.49
C THR A 42 -5.79 -9.08 -17.16
N LYS A 43 -6.28 -7.86 -17.39
CA LYS A 43 -5.58 -6.78 -18.09
C LYS A 43 -4.50 -6.13 -17.22
N ILE A 44 -4.79 -5.93 -15.95
CA ILE A 44 -3.90 -5.33 -14.96
C ILE A 44 -3.23 -6.47 -14.20
N LYS A 45 -1.91 -6.57 -14.34
CA LYS A 45 -1.10 -7.48 -13.55
C LYS A 45 -1.00 -6.95 -12.12
N TYR A 46 -0.81 -7.84 -11.14
CA TYR A 46 -0.61 -7.43 -9.77
C TYR A 46 0.40 -8.31 -9.06
N GLY A 47 1.12 -7.75 -8.10
CA GLY A 47 2.17 -8.46 -7.39
C GLY A 47 2.64 -7.80 -6.10
N VAL A 48 3.62 -8.44 -5.47
CA VAL A 48 4.14 -8.13 -4.13
C VAL A 48 5.67 -8.14 -4.12
N LEU A 49 6.24 -7.53 -3.08
CA LEU A 49 7.67 -7.65 -2.78
C LEU A 49 8.00 -9.09 -2.40
N ARG A 50 8.99 -9.68 -3.07
CA ARG A 50 9.46 -11.04 -2.81
C ARG A 50 10.11 -11.13 -1.42
N GLY A 51 9.69 -12.10 -0.63
CA GLY A 51 10.10 -12.30 0.77
C GLY A 51 9.52 -11.26 1.73
N GLY A 52 8.59 -10.42 1.29
CA GLY A 52 7.97 -9.38 2.12
C GLY A 52 6.86 -9.90 3.03
N SER A 53 6.51 -9.09 4.04
CA SER A 53 5.39 -9.36 4.96
C SER A 53 4.05 -9.47 4.23
N THR A 54 3.86 -8.69 3.16
CA THR A 54 2.67 -8.72 2.32
C THR A 54 2.58 -10.00 1.48
N GLU A 55 3.71 -10.55 1.00
CA GLU A 55 3.72 -11.86 0.33
C GLU A 55 3.24 -12.94 1.30
N GLN A 56 3.81 -12.94 2.51
CA GLN A 56 3.44 -13.89 3.55
C GLN A 56 1.95 -13.78 3.91
N PHE A 57 1.42 -12.56 4.00
CA PHE A 57 -0.01 -12.32 4.24
C PHE A 57 -0.89 -13.02 3.21
N PHE A 58 -0.63 -12.82 1.91
CA PHE A 58 -1.44 -13.45 0.87
C PHE A 58 -1.30 -14.99 0.87
N ARG A 59 -0.10 -15.49 1.18
CA ARG A 59 0.15 -16.95 1.28
C ARG A 59 -0.60 -17.61 2.43
N GLU A 60 -0.71 -16.93 3.57
CA GLU A 60 -1.28 -17.47 4.82
C GLU A 60 -2.76 -17.09 5.02
N SER A 61 -3.29 -16.21 4.17
CA SER A 61 -4.67 -15.75 4.27
C SER A 61 -5.69 -16.88 4.10
N THR A 62 -6.73 -16.82 4.92
CA THR A 62 -7.90 -17.71 4.86
C THR A 62 -9.07 -17.11 4.07
N ILE A 63 -8.95 -15.85 3.64
CA ILE A 63 -10.00 -15.14 2.91
C ILE A 63 -10.01 -15.58 1.45
N PRO A 64 -11.15 -16.03 0.88
CA PRO A 64 -11.22 -16.58 -0.48
C PRO A 64 -10.69 -15.64 -1.59
N THR A 65 -10.96 -14.33 -1.47
CA THR A 65 -10.44 -13.31 -2.41
C THR A 65 -8.90 -13.33 -2.43
N TYR A 66 -8.28 -13.30 -1.26
CA TYR A 66 -6.82 -13.23 -1.11
C TYR A 66 -6.12 -14.54 -1.47
N GLN A 67 -6.76 -15.68 -1.21
CA GLN A 67 -6.29 -16.98 -1.71
C GLN A 67 -6.28 -17.06 -3.23
N THR A 68 -7.28 -16.45 -3.89
CA THR A 68 -7.34 -16.37 -5.36
C THR A 68 -6.21 -15.50 -5.90
N ILE A 69 -5.98 -14.34 -5.28
CA ILE A 69 -4.84 -13.44 -5.59
C ILE A 69 -3.52 -14.20 -5.43
N TRP A 70 -3.33 -14.90 -4.31
CA TRP A 70 -2.12 -15.70 -4.07
C TRP A 70 -1.92 -16.77 -5.14
N LYS A 71 -2.96 -17.54 -5.47
CA LYS A 71 -2.88 -18.58 -6.50
C LYS A 71 -2.48 -18.02 -7.87
N HIS A 72 -2.96 -16.82 -8.21
CA HIS A 72 -2.57 -16.14 -9.44
C HIS A 72 -1.10 -15.69 -9.39
N MET A 73 -0.65 -15.13 -8.26
CA MET A 73 0.75 -14.71 -8.09
C MET A 73 1.72 -15.89 -8.06
N SER A 74 1.39 -16.96 -7.34
CA SER A 74 2.24 -18.17 -7.23
C SER A 74 2.42 -18.88 -8.57
N SER A 75 1.43 -18.77 -9.47
CA SER A 75 1.50 -19.33 -10.82
C SER A 75 2.33 -18.45 -11.79
N ASN A 76 2.58 -17.19 -11.45
CA ASN A 76 3.23 -16.20 -12.31
C ASN A 76 4.44 -15.57 -11.62
N SER A 77 5.61 -16.19 -11.73
CA SER A 77 6.82 -15.70 -11.04
C SER A 77 7.30 -14.28 -11.45
N ASP A 78 6.86 -13.76 -12.59
CA ASP A 78 7.16 -12.40 -13.08
C ASP A 78 6.54 -11.30 -12.18
N VAL A 79 5.47 -11.58 -11.45
CA VAL A 79 4.79 -10.52 -10.67
C VAL A 79 5.51 -10.15 -9.38
N PHE A 80 6.50 -10.94 -8.95
CA PHE A 80 7.26 -10.66 -7.74
C PHE A 80 8.38 -9.67 -8.02
N VAL A 81 8.41 -8.58 -7.24
CA VAL A 81 9.46 -7.55 -7.35
C VAL A 81 10.52 -7.74 -6.26
N LYS A 82 11.73 -7.24 -6.51
CA LYS A 82 12.87 -7.38 -5.58
C LYS A 82 12.99 -6.21 -4.59
N SER A 83 12.40 -5.07 -4.89
CA SER A 83 12.42 -3.86 -4.04
C SER A 83 11.15 -3.05 -4.24
N ASN A 84 10.80 -2.23 -3.23
CA ASN A 84 9.65 -1.33 -3.30
C ASN A 84 9.81 -0.31 -4.43
N GLN A 85 11.01 0.25 -4.61
CA GLN A 85 11.28 1.18 -5.71
C GLN A 85 11.01 0.53 -7.08
N HIS A 86 11.45 -0.72 -7.27
CA HIS A 86 11.19 -1.42 -8.53
C HIS A 86 9.69 -1.70 -8.75
N GLY A 87 8.94 -1.98 -7.68
CA GLY A 87 7.49 -2.08 -7.72
C GLY A 87 6.84 -0.78 -8.16
N ILE A 88 7.25 0.34 -7.57
CA ILE A 88 6.77 1.68 -7.93
C ILE A 88 7.09 2.01 -9.39
N ASP A 89 8.30 1.74 -9.85
CA ASP A 89 8.70 2.00 -11.25
C ASP A 89 7.87 1.18 -12.24
N ARG A 90 7.52 -0.08 -11.91
CA ARG A 90 6.62 -0.91 -12.73
C ARG A 90 5.21 -0.35 -12.78
N VAL A 91 4.66 0.10 -11.64
CA VAL A 91 3.33 0.75 -11.62
C VAL A 91 3.29 1.98 -12.52
N LYS A 92 4.40 2.73 -12.58
CA LYS A 92 4.52 3.91 -13.47
C LYS A 92 4.69 3.54 -14.95
N ALA A 93 5.34 2.42 -15.25
CA ALA A 93 5.72 2.04 -16.62
C ALA A 93 4.67 1.17 -17.35
N GLU A 94 3.94 0.33 -16.63
CA GLU A 94 2.98 -0.61 -17.19
C GLU A 94 1.69 -0.69 -16.37
N SER A 95 0.67 -1.36 -16.90
CA SER A 95 -0.59 -1.60 -16.17
C SER A 95 -0.40 -2.66 -15.08
N PHE A 96 0.22 -2.24 -13.97
CA PHE A 96 0.56 -3.08 -12.83
C PHE A 96 0.04 -2.47 -11.52
N ALA A 97 -0.54 -3.30 -10.65
CA ALA A 97 -0.94 -2.93 -9.30
C ALA A 97 0.04 -3.57 -8.30
N PHE A 98 0.61 -2.76 -7.42
CA PHE A 98 1.61 -3.22 -6.47
C PHE A 98 1.05 -3.22 -5.04
N PHE A 99 1.01 -4.39 -4.43
CA PHE A 99 0.65 -4.54 -3.02
C PHE A 99 1.87 -4.25 -2.14
N MET A 100 1.72 -3.25 -1.27
CA MET A 100 2.75 -2.77 -0.35
C MET A 100 2.11 -2.40 1.00
N GLU A 101 2.92 -2.22 2.02
CA GLU A 101 2.49 -1.76 3.34
C GLU A 101 1.90 -0.35 3.30
N SER A 102 0.85 -0.12 4.09
CA SER A 102 0.05 1.13 4.08
C SER A 102 0.90 2.38 4.28
N THR A 103 1.75 2.39 5.30
CA THR A 103 2.65 3.52 5.59
C THR A 103 3.63 3.81 4.45
N SER A 104 4.10 2.77 3.75
CA SER A 104 4.95 2.95 2.57
C SER A 104 4.16 3.51 1.39
N ILE A 105 2.88 3.14 1.24
CA ILE A 105 1.99 3.66 0.20
C ILE A 105 1.70 5.14 0.48
N GLU A 106 1.28 5.48 1.70
CA GLU A 106 1.01 6.85 2.12
C GLU A 106 2.21 7.76 1.87
N TYR A 107 3.40 7.32 2.29
CA TYR A 107 4.65 8.05 2.05
C TYR A 107 4.94 8.25 0.55
N THR A 108 4.66 7.24 -0.27
CA THR A 108 4.92 7.30 -1.72
C THR A 108 3.93 8.22 -2.42
N VAL A 109 2.63 8.08 -2.14
CA VAL A 109 1.55 8.87 -2.75
C VAL A 109 1.67 10.34 -2.36
N GLN A 110 2.09 10.65 -1.13
CA GLN A 110 2.39 12.04 -0.71
C GLN A 110 3.50 12.70 -1.53
N ARG A 111 4.42 11.92 -2.09
CA ARG A 111 5.55 12.42 -2.88
C ARG A 111 5.33 12.34 -4.39
N GLU A 112 4.44 11.46 -4.82
CA GLU A 112 4.24 11.09 -6.22
C GLU A 112 2.75 11.16 -6.55
N CYS A 113 2.28 12.34 -6.97
CA CYS A 113 0.86 12.60 -7.22
C CYS A 113 0.26 11.77 -8.37
N ASN A 114 1.09 11.12 -9.19
CA ASN A 114 0.64 10.23 -10.28
C ASN A 114 0.23 8.84 -9.78
N LEU A 115 0.47 8.54 -8.51
CA LEU A 115 0.14 7.28 -7.89
C LEU A 115 -1.07 7.48 -6.98
N THR A 116 -1.96 6.49 -6.98
CA THR A 116 -3.13 6.48 -6.11
C THR A 116 -3.18 5.17 -5.35
N GLN A 117 -3.61 5.25 -4.09
CA GLN A 117 -3.97 4.07 -3.32
C GLN A 117 -5.33 3.55 -3.80
N ILE A 118 -5.43 2.24 -4.02
CA ILE A 118 -6.68 1.57 -4.37
C ILE A 118 -7.10 0.70 -3.19
N GLY A 119 -8.36 0.83 -2.79
CA GLY A 119 -8.93 0.09 -1.67
C GLY A 119 -8.47 0.60 -0.30
N GLY A 120 -8.94 -0.09 0.74
CA GLY A 120 -8.58 0.17 2.14
C GLY A 120 -7.40 -0.68 2.62
N LEU A 121 -7.18 -0.65 3.93
CA LEU A 121 -6.21 -1.53 4.59
C LEU A 121 -6.63 -3.00 4.43
N LEU A 122 -5.73 -3.82 3.91
CA LEU A 122 -5.95 -5.26 3.73
C LEU A 122 -5.72 -6.04 5.04
N ASP A 123 -4.84 -5.52 5.88
CA ASP A 123 -4.59 -5.97 7.25
C ASP A 123 -4.34 -4.76 8.17
N ASN A 124 -4.46 -4.99 9.47
CA ASN A 124 -4.00 -4.04 10.49
C ASN A 124 -2.76 -4.65 11.14
N LYS A 125 -1.59 -4.25 10.63
CA LYS A 125 -0.30 -4.64 11.19
C LYS A 125 0.38 -3.42 11.81
N GLY A 126 0.94 -3.64 13.00
CA GLY A 126 1.79 -2.68 13.68
C GLY A 126 3.26 -3.04 13.53
N TYR A 127 4.11 -2.01 13.54
CA TYR A 127 5.56 -2.19 13.62
C TYR A 127 5.98 -2.44 15.07
N GLY A 128 6.95 -3.33 15.27
CA GLY A 128 7.50 -3.64 16.59
C GLY A 128 9.03 -3.71 16.56
N ILE A 129 9.65 -3.38 17.69
CA ILE A 129 11.10 -3.53 17.88
C ILE A 129 11.39 -4.94 18.40
N GLY A 130 11.98 -5.77 17.55
CA GLY A 130 12.39 -7.13 17.92
C GLY A 130 13.64 -7.13 18.81
N LEU A 131 13.54 -7.72 19.99
CA LEU A 131 14.66 -7.93 20.91
C LEU A 131 14.94 -9.43 21.07
N PRO A 132 16.19 -9.84 21.38
CA PRO A 132 16.51 -11.25 21.66
C PRO A 132 15.62 -11.82 22.77
N GLU A 133 15.33 -13.12 22.68
CA GLU A 133 14.56 -13.82 23.71
C GLU A 133 15.25 -13.71 25.07
N GLY A 134 14.49 -13.37 26.11
CA GLY A 134 15.02 -13.12 27.45
C GLY A 134 15.76 -11.79 27.63
N SER A 135 15.73 -10.89 26.64
CA SER A 135 16.35 -9.56 26.78
C SER A 135 15.78 -8.79 27.98
N PRO A 136 16.62 -8.32 28.92
CA PRO A 136 16.18 -7.53 30.08
C PRO A 136 15.64 -6.16 29.68
N HIS A 137 15.88 -5.73 28.45
CA HIS A 137 15.45 -4.44 27.94
C HIS A 137 14.02 -4.44 27.41
N ARG A 138 13.39 -5.61 27.23
CA ARG A 138 12.05 -5.72 26.64
C ARG A 138 11.03 -4.84 27.36
N GLU A 139 10.95 -4.98 28.68
CA GLU A 139 10.03 -4.20 29.50
C GLU A 139 10.31 -2.71 29.40
N ARG A 140 11.59 -2.32 29.52
CA ARG A 140 11.99 -0.91 29.44
C ARG A 140 11.67 -0.27 28.09
N PHE A 141 11.88 -0.97 26.98
CA PHE A 141 11.53 -0.46 25.65
C PHE A 141 10.01 -0.32 25.48
N SER A 142 9.24 -1.29 25.97
CA SER A 142 7.77 -1.21 25.93
C SER A 142 7.24 -0.03 26.76
N GLU A 143 7.76 0.20 27.97
CA GLU A 143 7.40 1.37 28.79
C GLU A 143 7.67 2.69 28.06
N ILE A 144 8.86 2.83 27.46
CA ILE A 144 9.23 4.08 26.77
C ILE A 144 8.34 4.30 25.55
N ILE A 145 8.00 3.24 24.80
CA ILE A 145 7.07 3.36 23.67
C ILE A 145 5.71 3.87 24.15
N LEU A 146 5.17 3.29 25.23
CA LEU A 146 3.91 3.73 25.82
C LEU A 146 3.98 5.19 26.29
N GLU A 147 5.05 5.59 26.98
CA GLU A 147 5.24 6.97 27.40
C GLU A 147 5.30 7.96 26.22
N LEU A 148 5.88 7.56 25.10
CA LEU A 148 5.94 8.39 23.89
C LEU A 148 4.57 8.49 23.23
N GLU A 149 3.82 7.38 23.15
CA GLU A 149 2.44 7.36 22.62
C GLU A 149 1.50 8.25 23.45
N GLU A 150 1.64 8.25 24.78
CA GLU A 150 0.84 9.10 25.67
C GLU A 150 1.17 10.59 25.54
N LYS A 151 2.40 10.94 25.15
CA LYS A 151 2.89 12.33 25.09
C LYS A 151 2.61 13.03 23.76
N GLY A 152 2.39 12.29 22.67
CA GLY A 152 2.01 12.81 21.35
C GLY A 152 3.15 13.45 20.57
#